data_AF-A0A377K359-F1
#
_entry.id   AF-A0A377K359-F1
#
_cell.length_a   1.000
_cell.length_b   1.000
_cell.length_c   1.000
_cell.angle_alpha   90.00
_cell.angle_beta   90.00
_cell.angle_gamma   90.00
#
_symmetry.space_group_name_H-M   'P 1'
#
loop_
_entity.id
_entity.type
_entity.pdbx_description
1 polymer ?
#
loop_
_entity_poly.entity_id
_entity_poly.type
_entity_poly.pdbx_seq_one_letter_code
_entity_poly.pdbx_strand_id
1 'polypeptide(L)'
;MFSTGVSHFWLDIQWYLHQALAKAGAPWDRWTAVIRQDLALLLERLPGLENLAWNDGTPFADEVTRNWITQQVMMREDGAWLAGKAAVPTDDATNDVLALEPEALEMADSQGVEAALGWIQTRPGITTARQRLLLRLLMARVAEQYGKNEMALLLLEELDTAAQGITLTQWEPELLFEVKARQLKLLRLRAHRYADKALLNRKMDALLGTLVAINPVRAAVLCDTQHKE
;
A
#
# COMPACT_ATOMS: atom_id res chain seq x y z
N MET A 1 -13.03 -23.16 17.34
CA MET A 1 -14.23 -24.02 17.21
C MET A 1 -14.52 -24.23 15.72
N PHE A 2 -13.79 -25.13 15.06
CA PHE A 2 -13.86 -25.35 13.61
C PHE A 2 -14.46 -26.72 13.23
N SER A 3 -15.03 -27.47 14.17
CA SER A 3 -15.21 -28.91 13.98
C SER A 3 -16.62 -29.46 14.15
N THR A 4 -17.66 -28.63 14.35
CA THR A 4 -19.00 -29.16 14.66
C THR A 4 -20.19 -28.48 13.96
N GLY A 5 -20.00 -27.71 12.88
CA GLY A 5 -21.12 -27.01 12.22
C GLY A 5 -21.09 -27.04 10.70
N VAL A 6 -22.26 -26.95 10.07
CA VAL A 6 -22.44 -26.95 8.59
C VAL A 6 -21.85 -25.68 7.92
N SER A 7 -21.39 -24.69 8.70
CA SER A 7 -21.00 -23.35 8.26
C SER A 7 -19.48 -23.06 8.28
N HIS A 8 -18.62 -24.08 8.13
CA HIS A 8 -17.15 -23.90 8.20
C HIS A 8 -16.57 -22.90 7.18
N PHE A 9 -17.27 -22.67 6.07
CA PHE A 9 -16.81 -21.79 4.98
C PHE A 9 -17.50 -20.43 4.96
N TRP A 10 -18.39 -20.15 5.91
CA TRP A 10 -19.01 -18.83 6.02
C TRP A 10 -18.15 -17.92 6.90
N LEU A 11 -17.25 -17.19 6.26
CA LEU A 11 -16.22 -16.40 6.93
C LEU A 11 -16.80 -15.17 7.65
N ASP A 12 -17.94 -14.64 7.19
CA ASP A 12 -18.61 -13.51 7.82
C ASP A 12 -19.00 -13.80 9.28
N ILE A 13 -19.39 -15.04 9.59
CA ILE A 13 -19.72 -15.43 10.97
C ILE A 13 -18.51 -15.23 11.89
N GLN A 14 -17.31 -15.50 11.39
CA GLN A 14 -16.07 -15.32 12.16
C GLN A 14 -15.79 -13.83 12.40
N TRP A 15 -16.08 -12.98 11.41
CA TRP A 15 -16.00 -11.53 11.56
C TRP A 15 -16.99 -11.00 12.61
N TYR A 16 -18.26 -11.42 12.54
CA TYR A 16 -19.27 -11.04 13.54
C TYR A 16 -18.89 -11.52 14.94
N LEU A 17 -18.37 -12.74 15.07
CA LEU A 17 -17.92 -13.29 16.34
C LEU A 17 -16.73 -12.50 16.89
N HIS A 18 -15.76 -12.17 16.05
CA HIS A 18 -14.61 -11.34 16.41
C HIS A 18 -15.07 -9.95 16.88
N GLN A 19 -16.00 -9.30 16.17
CA GLN A 19 -16.54 -8.02 16.57
C GLN A 19 -17.33 -8.06 17.88
N ALA A 20 -18.15 -9.09 18.07
CA ALA A 20 -18.95 -9.24 19.28
C ALA A 20 -18.05 -9.43 20.50
N LEU A 21 -17.02 -10.27 20.39
CA LEU A 21 -16.08 -10.53 21.48
C LEU A 21 -15.18 -9.33 21.76
N ALA A 22 -14.74 -8.61 20.72
CA ALA A 22 -13.97 -7.38 20.88
C ALA A 22 -14.76 -6.28 21.60
N LYS A 23 -16.08 -6.18 21.33
CA LYS A 23 -16.97 -5.22 22.02
C LYS A 23 -17.39 -5.68 23.42
N ALA A 24 -17.38 -6.98 23.69
CA ALA A 24 -17.72 -7.54 25.01
C ALA A 24 -16.65 -7.27 26.07
N GLY A 25 -15.40 -6.99 25.67
CA GLY A 25 -14.30 -6.68 26.57
C GLY A 25 -13.85 -7.85 27.45
N ALA A 26 -13.04 -7.57 28.47
CA ALA A 26 -12.50 -8.58 29.37
C ALA A 26 -13.62 -9.39 30.07
N PRO A 27 -13.51 -10.73 30.15
CA PRO A 27 -12.34 -11.56 29.86
C PRO A 27 -12.27 -12.13 28.43
N TRP A 28 -13.18 -11.70 27.54
CA TRP A 28 -13.37 -12.30 26.21
C TRP A 28 -12.34 -11.86 25.18
N ASP A 29 -11.57 -10.81 25.48
CA ASP A 29 -10.52 -10.26 24.60
C ASP A 29 -9.53 -11.33 24.11
N ARG A 30 -9.18 -12.30 24.96
CA ARG A 30 -8.25 -13.38 24.58
C ARG A 30 -8.80 -14.28 23.47
N TRP A 31 -10.12 -14.40 23.36
CA TRP A 31 -10.76 -15.23 22.33
C TRP A 31 -10.74 -14.57 20.95
N THR A 32 -10.63 -13.24 20.88
CA THR A 32 -10.50 -12.52 19.59
C THR A 32 -9.21 -12.93 18.88
N ALA A 33 -8.10 -13.03 19.63
CA ALA A 33 -6.81 -13.49 19.12
C ALA A 33 -6.86 -14.95 18.63
N VAL A 34 -7.56 -15.83 19.34
CA VAL A 34 -7.71 -17.25 18.97
C VAL A 34 -8.48 -17.39 17.65
N ILE A 35 -9.60 -16.67 17.49
CA ILE A 35 -10.39 -16.71 16.26
C ILE A 35 -9.58 -16.21 15.07
N ARG A 36 -8.82 -15.13 15.27
CA ARG A 36 -7.93 -14.56 14.24
C ARG A 36 -6.86 -15.56 13.82
N GLN A 37 -6.21 -16.22 14.79
CA GLN A 37 -5.15 -17.18 14.53
C GLN A 37 -5.66 -18.44 13.81
N ASP A 38 -6.81 -18.97 14.24
CA ASP A 38 -7.39 -20.14 13.58
C ASP A 38 -7.81 -19.82 12.12
N LEU A 39 -8.36 -18.63 11.86
CA LEU A 39 -8.73 -18.19 10.52
C LEU A 39 -7.49 -18.00 9.63
N ALA A 40 -6.39 -17.46 10.18
CA ALA A 40 -5.11 -17.36 9.47
C ALA A 40 -4.58 -18.74 9.04
N LEU A 41 -4.62 -19.73 9.95
CA LEU A 41 -4.19 -21.09 9.66
C LEU A 41 -5.06 -21.78 8.61
N LEU A 42 -6.37 -21.50 8.59
CA LEU A 42 -7.28 -22.00 7.56
C LEU A 42 -6.92 -21.45 6.17
N LEU A 43 -6.69 -20.14 6.08
CA LEU A 43 -6.34 -19.47 4.81
C LEU A 43 -4.91 -19.78 4.35
N GLU A 44 -3.98 -20.05 5.27
CA GLU A 44 -2.64 -20.56 4.93
C GLU A 44 -2.73 -21.94 4.27
N ARG A 45 -3.65 -22.79 4.73
CA ARG A 45 -3.88 -24.12 4.13
C ARG A 45 -4.65 -24.07 2.82
N LEU A 46 -5.55 -23.09 2.66
CA LEU A 46 -6.45 -22.95 1.51
C LEU A 46 -6.42 -21.50 1.00
N PRO A 47 -5.35 -21.12 0.25
CA PRO A 47 -5.22 -19.76 -0.25
C PRO A 47 -6.30 -19.44 -1.29
N GLY A 48 -6.90 -18.26 -1.19
CA GLY A 48 -7.94 -17.79 -2.12
C GLY A 48 -9.36 -18.22 -1.75
N LEU A 49 -9.54 -18.90 -0.62
CA LEU A 49 -10.86 -19.29 -0.09
C LEU A 49 -11.76 -18.08 0.15
N GLU A 50 -11.18 -16.94 0.55
CA GLU A 50 -11.84 -15.66 0.77
C GLU A 50 -12.44 -15.04 -0.50
N ASN A 51 -12.06 -15.52 -1.69
CA ASN A 51 -12.55 -15.06 -2.98
C ASN A 51 -13.58 -16.02 -3.61
N LEU A 52 -13.89 -17.13 -2.96
CA LEU A 52 -14.87 -18.09 -3.46
C LEU A 52 -16.31 -17.67 -3.13
N ALA A 53 -17.25 -18.23 -3.87
CA ALA A 53 -18.68 -18.00 -3.72
C ALA A 53 -19.43 -19.34 -3.75
N TRP A 54 -20.62 -19.36 -3.12
CA TRP A 54 -21.54 -20.50 -3.24
C TRP A 54 -22.11 -20.59 -4.66
N ASN A 55 -22.75 -21.72 -4.95
CA ASN A 55 -23.47 -21.97 -6.20
C ASN A 55 -24.51 -20.88 -6.55
N ASP A 56 -25.03 -20.19 -5.53
CA ASP A 56 -26.00 -19.10 -5.69
C ASP A 56 -25.34 -17.73 -5.87
N GLY A 57 -24.00 -17.66 -5.99
CA GLY A 57 -23.23 -16.44 -6.24
C GLY A 57 -22.95 -15.57 -5.01
N THR A 58 -23.49 -15.94 -3.84
CA THR A 58 -23.15 -15.27 -2.57
C THR A 58 -21.68 -15.55 -2.23
N PRO A 59 -20.86 -14.55 -1.88
CA PRO A 59 -19.44 -14.75 -1.61
C PRO A 59 -19.20 -15.31 -0.20
N PHE A 60 -18.17 -16.14 -0.03
CA PHE A 60 -17.80 -16.73 1.27
C PHE A 60 -17.46 -15.69 2.36
N ALA A 61 -17.00 -14.53 1.90
CA ALA A 61 -16.77 -13.34 2.70
C ALA A 61 -17.35 -12.12 1.97
N ASP A 62 -18.10 -11.29 2.68
CA ASP A 62 -18.49 -9.97 2.21
C ASP A 62 -17.29 -9.02 2.15
N GLU A 63 -17.43 -7.89 1.46
CA GLU A 63 -16.35 -6.93 1.24
C GLU A 63 -15.71 -6.47 2.56
N VAL A 64 -16.53 -6.24 3.60
CA VAL A 64 -16.05 -5.84 4.93
C VAL A 64 -15.22 -6.96 5.59
N THR A 65 -15.67 -8.20 5.45
CA THR A 65 -14.97 -9.39 5.97
C THR A 65 -13.65 -9.62 5.23
N ARG A 66 -13.63 -9.45 3.90
CA ARG A 66 -12.39 -9.56 3.09
C ARG A 66 -11.37 -8.49 3.45
N ASN A 67 -11.81 -7.25 3.64
CA ASN A 67 -10.95 -6.16 4.06
C ASN A 67 -10.36 -6.43 5.46
N TRP A 68 -11.19 -6.92 6.39
CA TRP A 68 -10.73 -7.32 7.72
C TRP A 68 -9.72 -8.48 7.67
N ILE A 69 -9.97 -9.52 6.88
CA ILE A 69 -9.04 -10.65 6.68
C ILE A 69 -7.69 -10.13 6.16
N THR A 70 -7.72 -9.26 5.15
CA THR A 70 -6.51 -8.71 4.51
C THR A 70 -5.69 -7.87 5.50
N GLN A 71 -6.36 -7.04 6.29
CA GLN A 71 -5.70 -6.08 7.19
C GLN A 71 -5.26 -6.70 8.52
N GLN A 72 -6.03 -7.64 9.08
CA GLN A 72 -5.85 -8.09 10.47
C GLN A 72 -5.50 -9.57 10.59
N VAL A 73 -5.84 -10.41 9.60
CA VAL A 73 -5.62 -11.86 9.67
C VAL A 73 -4.40 -12.29 8.85
N MET A 74 -4.23 -11.73 7.65
CA MET A 74 -3.12 -12.04 6.73
C MET A 74 -1.86 -11.20 6.99
N MET A 75 -1.94 -10.13 7.80
CA MET A 75 -0.75 -9.45 8.31
C MET A 75 -0.09 -10.32 9.38
N ARG A 76 0.75 -11.26 8.94
CA ARG A 76 1.65 -11.99 9.81
C ARG A 76 2.89 -11.14 10.07
N GLU A 77 3.02 -10.65 11.29
CA GLU A 77 4.33 -10.53 11.93
C GLU A 77 4.90 -11.96 11.95
N ASP A 78 5.86 -12.24 11.06
CA ASP A 78 6.89 -13.30 11.09
C ASP A 78 7.13 -13.94 9.71
N GLY A 79 8.02 -13.29 8.96
CA GLY A 79 8.64 -13.82 7.74
C GLY A 79 10.05 -13.28 7.50
N ALA A 80 10.69 -12.75 8.54
CA ALA A 80 11.98 -12.06 8.53
C ALA A 80 13.22 -12.95 8.24
N TRP A 81 13.07 -14.14 7.64
CA TRP A 81 14.18 -15.11 7.56
C TRP A 81 14.47 -15.78 6.21
N LEU A 82 13.71 -15.54 5.13
CA LEU A 82 13.99 -16.21 3.84
C LEU A 82 13.99 -15.34 2.58
N ALA A 83 13.93 -14.02 2.70
CA ALA A 83 14.22 -13.14 1.58
C ALA A 83 15.34 -12.18 1.96
N GLY A 84 16.58 -12.57 1.66
CA GLY A 84 17.66 -11.65 1.36
C GLY A 84 17.32 -10.86 0.08
N LYS A 85 16.27 -10.04 0.16
CA LYS A 85 16.08 -8.86 -0.65
C LYS A 85 16.31 -7.73 0.33
N ALA A 86 17.26 -6.86 0.00
CA ALA A 86 17.37 -5.57 0.65
C ALA A 86 15.95 -5.05 0.90
N ALA A 87 15.57 -5.00 2.18
CA ALA A 87 14.41 -4.26 2.61
C ALA A 87 14.72 -2.83 2.21
N VAL A 88 14.23 -2.47 1.04
CA VAL A 88 13.83 -1.11 0.80
C VAL A 88 12.74 -0.91 1.83
N PRO A 89 12.89 0.02 2.76
CA PRO A 89 11.76 0.37 3.59
C PRO A 89 10.67 0.80 2.61
N THR A 90 9.63 -0.03 2.47
CA THR A 90 8.38 0.46 1.92
C THR A 90 7.85 1.40 2.99
N ASP A 91 8.20 2.68 2.86
CA ASP A 91 7.62 3.80 3.62
C ASP A 91 6.09 3.89 3.46
N ASP A 92 5.50 3.03 2.61
CA ASP A 92 4.06 2.92 2.32
C ASP A 92 3.19 2.55 3.53
N ALA A 93 3.75 2.09 4.65
CA ALA A 93 2.99 1.86 5.87
C ALA A 93 2.74 3.14 6.71
N THR A 94 3.31 4.29 6.34
CA THR A 94 3.46 5.43 7.28
C THR A 94 2.96 6.80 6.84
N ASN A 95 2.29 6.97 5.70
CA ASN A 95 1.70 8.28 5.34
C ASN A 95 0.47 8.13 4.42
N ASP A 96 -0.59 7.50 4.92
CA ASP A 96 -1.89 7.64 4.26
C ASP A 96 -2.43 9.05 4.55
N VAL A 97 -2.05 10.01 3.70
CA VAL A 97 -2.39 11.43 3.84
C VAL A 97 -3.91 11.63 3.96
N LEU A 98 -4.72 10.76 3.33
CA LEU A 98 -6.17 10.85 3.40
C LEU A 98 -6.75 10.34 4.73
N ALA A 99 -6.04 9.48 5.46
CA ALA A 99 -6.47 9.03 6.78
C ALA A 99 -6.49 10.16 7.83
N LEU A 100 -5.95 11.33 7.49
CA LEU A 100 -5.89 12.54 8.32
C LEU A 100 -7.13 13.42 8.21
N GLU A 101 -8.02 13.10 7.26
CA GLU A 101 -9.27 13.80 7.05
C GLU A 101 -10.10 14.00 8.33
N PRO A 102 -10.34 12.98 9.19
CA PRO A 102 -11.08 13.18 10.44
C PRO A 102 -10.41 14.18 11.38
N GLU A 103 -9.08 14.12 11.55
CA GLU A 103 -8.33 15.05 12.41
C GLU A 103 -8.40 16.48 11.87
N ALA A 104 -8.35 16.64 10.55
CA ALA A 104 -8.50 17.95 9.91
C ALA A 104 -9.90 18.54 10.09
N LEU A 105 -10.95 17.71 10.04
CA LEU A 105 -12.32 18.13 10.31
C LEU A 105 -12.50 18.52 11.79
N GLU A 106 -11.99 17.72 12.73
CA GLU A 106 -12.03 18.05 14.17
C GLU A 106 -11.32 19.40 14.45
N MET A 107 -10.21 19.66 13.76
CA MET A 107 -9.51 20.93 13.87
C MET A 107 -10.30 22.10 13.27
N ALA A 108 -10.97 21.88 12.14
CA ALA A 108 -11.82 22.89 11.53
C ALA A 108 -13.04 23.23 12.39
N ASP A 109 -13.64 22.23 13.06
CA ASP A 109 -14.74 22.42 14.01
C ASP A 109 -14.31 23.20 15.26
N SER A 110 -13.10 22.95 15.76
CA SER A 110 -12.61 23.54 17.02
C SER A 110 -11.93 24.90 16.85
N GLN A 111 -11.16 25.10 15.78
CA GLN A 111 -10.29 26.27 15.58
C GLN A 111 -10.60 27.04 14.28
N GLY A 112 -11.52 26.52 13.46
CA GLY A 112 -11.90 27.12 12.18
C GLY A 112 -11.14 26.56 10.98
N VAL A 113 -11.73 26.74 9.80
CA VAL A 113 -11.25 26.19 8.52
C VAL A 113 -9.83 26.66 8.18
N GLU A 114 -9.50 27.93 8.44
CA GLU A 114 -8.16 28.47 8.14
C GLU A 114 -7.06 27.81 8.98
N ALA A 115 -7.35 27.49 10.24
CA ALA A 115 -6.42 26.79 11.13
C ALA A 115 -6.18 25.35 10.64
N ALA A 116 -7.25 24.64 10.26
CA ALA A 116 -7.15 23.30 9.69
C ALA A 116 -6.33 23.29 8.39
N LEU A 117 -6.60 24.22 7.46
CA LEU A 117 -5.84 24.34 6.21
C LEU A 117 -4.36 24.66 6.46
N GLY A 118 -4.06 25.56 7.41
CA GLY A 118 -2.67 25.87 7.80
C GLY A 118 -1.95 24.68 8.43
N TRP A 119 -2.65 23.88 9.24
CA TRP A 119 -2.11 22.64 9.81
C TRP A 119 -1.83 21.58 8.74
N ILE A 120 -2.74 21.39 7.79
CA ILE A 120 -2.51 20.49 6.66
C ILE A 120 -1.29 20.94 5.85
N GLN A 121 -1.18 22.24 5.53
CA GLN A 121 -0.10 22.79 4.71
C GLN A 121 1.30 22.67 5.34
N THR A 122 1.38 22.74 6.67
CA THR A 122 2.65 22.73 7.42
C THR A 122 3.14 21.33 7.80
N ARG A 123 2.48 20.26 7.32
CA ARG A 123 2.83 18.89 7.70
C ARG A 123 4.25 18.49 7.27
N PRO A 124 5.07 17.96 8.20
CA PRO A 124 6.35 17.37 7.86
C PRO A 124 6.16 16.01 7.15
N GLY A 125 7.18 15.56 6.42
CA GLY A 125 7.20 14.22 5.82
C GLY A 125 6.56 14.11 4.43
N ILE A 126 6.05 15.20 3.87
CA ILE A 126 5.55 15.25 2.49
C ILE A 126 6.74 15.40 1.54
N THR A 127 7.15 14.30 0.93
CA THR A 127 8.35 14.26 0.09
C THR A 127 8.01 13.94 -1.37
N THR A 128 7.05 13.05 -1.60
CA THR A 128 6.71 12.56 -2.94
C THR A 128 5.68 13.45 -3.65
N ALA A 129 5.65 13.38 -4.99
CA ALA A 129 4.64 14.09 -5.78
C ALA A 129 3.22 13.60 -5.46
N ARG A 130 3.08 12.28 -5.24
CA ARG A 130 1.82 11.65 -4.81
C ARG A 130 1.32 12.21 -3.48
N GLN A 131 2.18 12.27 -2.46
CA GLN A 131 1.80 12.83 -1.15
C GLN A 131 1.38 14.30 -1.24
N ARG A 132 2.12 15.12 -2.02
CA ARG A 132 1.75 16.53 -2.25
C ARG A 132 0.38 16.69 -2.91
N LEU A 133 0.06 15.83 -3.87
CA LEU A 133 -1.24 15.86 -4.55
C LEU A 133 -2.37 15.46 -3.59
N LEU A 134 -2.18 14.38 -2.83
CA LEU A 134 -3.15 13.93 -1.83
C LEU A 134 -3.40 14.96 -0.72
N LEU A 135 -2.36 15.70 -0.32
CA LEU A 135 -2.47 16.78 0.65
C LEU A 135 -3.40 17.89 0.17
N ARG A 136 -3.17 18.37 -1.07
CA ARG A 136 -4.02 19.40 -1.68
C ARG A 136 -5.45 18.92 -1.88
N LEU A 137 -5.65 17.64 -2.20
CA LEU A 137 -6.99 17.05 -2.29
C LEU A 137 -7.70 17.08 -0.92
N LEU A 138 -6.98 16.76 0.15
CA LEU A 138 -7.54 16.82 1.51
C LEU A 138 -7.92 18.27 1.87
N MET A 139 -7.09 19.26 1.53
CA MET A 139 -7.44 20.68 1.70
C MET A 139 -8.73 21.06 0.96
N ALA A 140 -8.91 20.57 -0.27
CA ALA A 140 -10.11 20.83 -1.05
C ALA A 140 -11.36 20.20 -0.41
N ARG A 141 -11.27 18.95 0.09
CA ARG A 141 -12.36 18.27 0.81
C ARG A 141 -12.80 19.03 2.06
N VAL A 142 -11.83 19.48 2.86
CA VAL A 142 -12.12 20.30 4.05
C VAL A 142 -12.78 21.62 3.65
N ALA A 143 -12.26 22.31 2.63
CA ALA A 143 -12.88 23.55 2.15
C ALA A 143 -14.33 23.36 1.67
N GLU A 144 -14.60 22.27 0.95
CA GLU A 144 -15.94 21.89 0.48
C GLU A 144 -16.91 21.64 1.65
N GLN A 145 -16.49 20.85 2.63
CA GLN A 145 -17.32 20.45 3.78
C GLN A 145 -17.81 21.65 4.61
N TYR A 146 -17.02 22.72 4.70
CA TYR A 146 -17.37 23.95 5.44
C TYR A 146 -17.92 25.07 4.55
N GLY A 147 -18.36 24.75 3.33
CA GLY A 147 -19.03 25.69 2.43
C GLY A 147 -18.13 26.75 1.79
N LYS A 148 -16.80 26.53 1.77
CA LYS A 148 -15.83 27.39 1.07
C LYS A 148 -15.71 26.97 -0.40
N ASN A 149 -16.84 26.96 -1.11
CA ASN A 149 -16.97 26.35 -2.44
C ASN A 149 -16.03 26.95 -3.48
N GLU A 150 -15.90 28.28 -3.53
CA GLU A 150 -14.98 28.96 -4.46
C GLU A 150 -13.52 28.53 -4.22
N MET A 151 -13.12 28.39 -2.96
CA MET A 151 -11.77 27.92 -2.62
C MET A 151 -11.58 26.46 -3.03
N ALA A 152 -12.56 25.60 -2.76
CA ALA A 152 -12.52 24.20 -3.16
C ALA A 152 -12.40 24.05 -4.68
N LEU A 153 -13.16 24.83 -5.46
CA LEU A 153 -13.06 24.85 -6.92
C LEU A 153 -11.66 25.26 -7.39
N LEU A 154 -11.10 26.36 -6.87
CA LEU A 154 -9.76 26.81 -7.24
C LEU A 154 -8.68 25.75 -6.91
N LEU A 155 -8.79 25.10 -5.75
CA LEU A 155 -7.88 24.01 -5.36
C LEU A 155 -7.99 22.81 -6.29
N LEU A 156 -9.21 22.43 -6.69
CA LEU A 156 -9.45 21.31 -7.59
C LEU A 156 -8.98 21.62 -9.03
N GLU A 157 -9.12 22.85 -9.51
CA GLU A 157 -8.59 23.27 -10.81
C GLU A 157 -7.05 23.28 -10.83
N GLU A 158 -6.40 23.78 -9.77
CA GLU A 158 -4.94 23.67 -9.62
C GLU A 158 -4.51 22.20 -9.60
N LEU A 159 -5.26 21.34 -8.90
CA LEU A 159 -4.99 19.91 -8.85
C LEU A 159 -5.09 19.22 -10.20
N ASP A 160 -6.14 19.50 -10.98
CA ASP A 160 -6.33 18.92 -12.31
C ASP A 160 -5.22 19.35 -13.27
N THR A 161 -4.88 20.63 -13.28
CA THR A 161 -3.77 21.14 -14.11
C THR A 161 -2.42 20.57 -13.69
N ALA A 162 -2.16 20.44 -12.39
CA ALA A 162 -0.94 19.82 -11.88
C ALA A 162 -0.86 18.33 -12.23
N ALA A 163 -1.99 17.60 -12.17
CA ALA A 163 -2.05 16.17 -12.47
C ALA A 163 -1.64 15.84 -13.91
N GLN A 164 -1.95 16.71 -14.88
CA GLN A 164 -1.58 16.53 -16.29
C GLN A 164 -0.05 16.48 -16.51
N GLY A 165 0.74 17.11 -15.63
CA GLY A 165 2.20 17.12 -15.70
C GLY A 165 2.88 15.95 -14.97
N ILE A 166 2.13 15.15 -14.21
CA ILE A 166 2.72 14.10 -13.38
C ILE A 166 3.03 12.88 -14.25
N THR A 167 4.30 12.49 -14.21
CA THR A 167 4.80 11.30 -14.90
C THR A 167 4.84 10.11 -13.95
N LEU A 168 4.79 8.89 -14.49
CA LEU A 168 4.90 7.67 -13.68
C LEU A 168 6.19 7.63 -12.85
N THR A 169 7.28 8.25 -13.33
CA THR A 169 8.55 8.41 -12.59
C THR A 169 8.41 9.19 -11.30
N GLN A 170 7.48 10.14 -11.25
CA GLN A 170 7.22 10.96 -10.07
C GLN A 170 6.14 10.33 -9.18
N TRP A 171 5.21 9.57 -9.77
CA TRP A 171 4.07 8.97 -9.09
C TRP A 171 4.43 7.65 -8.38
N GLU A 172 5.08 6.72 -9.08
CA GLU A 172 5.44 5.38 -8.59
C GLU A 172 6.90 5.06 -8.97
N PRO A 173 7.88 5.77 -8.38
CA PRO A 173 9.29 5.56 -8.69
C PRO A 173 9.74 4.12 -8.35
N GLU A 174 9.16 3.51 -7.32
CA GLU A 174 9.51 2.15 -6.90
C GLU A 174 9.09 1.08 -7.92
N LEU A 175 7.88 1.20 -8.47
CA LEU A 175 7.40 0.31 -9.52
C LEU A 175 8.29 0.40 -10.76
N LEU A 176 8.65 1.61 -11.17
CA LEU A 176 9.56 1.81 -12.30
C LEU A 176 10.96 1.28 -12.04
N PHE A 177 11.45 1.41 -10.81
CA PHE A 177 12.71 0.78 -10.40
C PHE A 177 12.63 -0.74 -10.58
N GLU A 178 11.55 -1.38 -10.12
CA GLU A 178 11.37 -2.82 -10.25
C GLU A 178 11.34 -3.28 -11.71
N VAL A 179 10.58 -2.59 -12.56
CA VAL A 179 10.50 -2.90 -14.00
C VAL A 179 11.90 -2.86 -14.63
N LYS A 180 12.65 -1.78 -14.39
CA LYS A 180 14.00 -1.58 -14.95
C LYS A 180 15.01 -2.57 -14.37
N ALA A 181 14.94 -2.88 -13.08
CA ALA A 181 15.82 -3.85 -12.43
C ALA A 181 15.58 -5.27 -12.97
N ARG A 182 14.32 -5.67 -13.19
CA ARG A 182 13.97 -6.95 -13.81
C ARG A 182 14.46 -7.02 -15.26
N GLN A 183 14.29 -5.94 -16.02
CA GLN A 183 14.82 -5.84 -17.39
C GLN A 183 16.34 -6.01 -17.43
N LEU A 184 17.06 -5.32 -16.54
CA LEU A 184 18.53 -5.42 -16.40
C LEU A 184 18.96 -6.87 -16.09
N LYS A 185 18.27 -7.55 -15.16
CA LYS A 185 18.55 -8.95 -14.81
C LYS A 185 18.42 -9.87 -16.03
N LEU A 186 17.37 -9.72 -16.82
CA LEU A 186 17.15 -10.53 -18.03
C LEU A 186 18.16 -10.22 -19.13
N LEU A 187 18.57 -8.96 -19.29
CA LEU A 187 19.61 -8.57 -20.25
C LEU A 187 20.97 -9.18 -19.87
N ARG A 188 21.32 -9.21 -18.58
CA ARG A 188 22.54 -9.88 -18.10
C ARG A 188 22.53 -11.37 -18.44
N LEU A 189 21.42 -12.07 -18.15
CA LEU A 189 21.27 -13.49 -18.50
C LEU A 189 21.38 -13.74 -20.01
N ARG A 190 20.84 -12.82 -20.82
CA ARG A 190 20.94 -12.89 -22.28
C ARG A 190 22.38 -12.65 -22.77
N ALA A 191 23.11 -11.71 -22.19
CA ALA A 191 24.50 -11.41 -22.58
C ALA A 191 25.46 -12.59 -22.36
N HIS A 192 25.15 -13.49 -21.42
CA HIS A 192 25.90 -14.73 -21.20
C HIS A 192 25.73 -15.76 -22.33
N ARG A 193 24.59 -15.73 -23.04
CA ARG A 193 24.21 -16.75 -24.04
C ARG A 193 24.44 -16.34 -25.50
N TYR A 194 24.56 -15.05 -25.79
CA TYR A 194 24.62 -14.53 -27.16
C TYR A 194 25.89 -13.70 -27.43
N ALA A 195 26.32 -13.64 -28.69
CA ALA A 195 27.57 -12.99 -29.11
C ALA A 195 27.51 -11.45 -29.18
N ASP A 196 26.33 -10.84 -29.32
CA ASP A 196 26.14 -9.38 -29.48
C ASP A 196 26.28 -8.59 -28.16
N LYS A 197 27.45 -8.72 -27.51
CA LYS A 197 27.73 -8.14 -26.19
C LYS A 197 27.75 -6.61 -26.21
N ALA A 198 28.22 -5.98 -27.29
CA ALA A 198 28.39 -4.52 -27.35
C ALA A 198 27.06 -3.74 -27.29
N LEU A 199 26.04 -4.18 -28.03
CA LEU A 199 24.72 -3.53 -28.02
C LEU A 199 23.96 -3.79 -26.72
N LEU A 200 24.12 -4.98 -26.13
CA LEU A 200 23.54 -5.32 -24.83
C LEU A 200 24.15 -4.49 -23.70
N ASN A 201 25.48 -4.32 -23.70
CA ASN A 201 26.18 -3.51 -22.70
C ASN A 201 25.70 -2.05 -22.72
N ARG A 202 25.60 -1.42 -23.90
CA ARG A 202 25.07 -0.04 -24.00
C ARG A 202 23.66 0.10 -23.41
N LYS A 203 22.80 -0.90 -23.63
CA LYS A 203 21.43 -0.91 -23.06
C LYS A 203 21.46 -1.11 -21.55
N MET A 204 22.36 -1.95 -21.05
CA MET A 204 22.54 -2.18 -19.61
C MET A 204 23.07 -0.93 -18.91
N ASP A 205 24.04 -0.22 -19.49
CA ASP A 205 24.59 1.01 -18.94
C ASP A 205 23.53 2.12 -18.86
N ALA A 206 22.73 2.27 -19.91
CA ALA A 206 21.60 3.20 -19.91
C ALA A 206 20.57 2.87 -18.82
N LEU A 207 20.26 1.58 -18.62
CA LEU A 207 19.34 1.15 -17.57
C LEU A 207 19.90 1.40 -16.17
N LEU A 208 21.18 1.10 -15.94
CA LEU A 208 21.86 1.39 -14.68
C LEU A 208 21.84 2.89 -14.38
N GLY A 209 22.14 3.75 -15.36
CA GLY A 209 22.02 5.21 -15.20
C GLY A 209 20.62 5.64 -14.76
N THR A 210 19.57 5.08 -15.36
CA THR A 210 18.19 5.39 -14.94
C THR A 210 17.83 4.85 -13.56
N LEU A 211 18.36 3.69 -13.16
CA LEU A 211 18.12 3.11 -11.82
C LEU A 211 18.80 3.94 -10.73
N VAL A 212 20.02 4.41 -10.98
CA VAL A 212 20.76 5.31 -10.06
C VAL A 212 20.02 6.62 -9.87
N ALA A 213 19.44 7.18 -10.94
CA ALA A 213 18.64 8.41 -10.85
C ALA A 213 17.36 8.25 -10.01
N ILE A 214 16.76 7.05 -9.99
CA ILE A 214 15.56 6.76 -9.18
C ILE A 214 15.94 6.51 -7.72
N ASN A 215 16.89 5.61 -7.47
CA ASN A 215 17.34 5.29 -6.12
C ASN A 215 18.81 4.82 -6.12
N PRO A 216 19.76 5.69 -5.71
CA PRO A 216 21.19 5.35 -5.78
C PRO A 216 21.59 4.24 -4.82
N VAL A 217 20.95 4.16 -3.64
CA VAL A 217 21.26 3.14 -2.61
C VAL A 217 20.87 1.75 -3.12
N ARG A 218 19.66 1.60 -3.66
CA ARG A 218 19.21 0.33 -4.26
C ARG A 218 20.01 -0.03 -5.52
N ALA A 219 20.38 0.97 -6.31
CA ALA A 219 21.14 0.76 -7.54
C ALA A 219 22.59 0.30 -7.28
N ALA A 220 23.23 0.76 -6.20
CA ALA A 220 24.60 0.38 -5.85
C ALA A 220 24.78 -1.15 -5.75
N VAL A 221 23.83 -1.85 -5.11
CA VAL A 221 23.83 -3.32 -5.01
C VAL A 221 23.82 -4.00 -6.38
N LEU A 222 23.18 -3.39 -7.38
CA LEU A 222 23.12 -3.93 -8.74
C LEU A 222 24.43 -3.70 -9.51
N CYS A 223 25.23 -2.71 -9.15
CA CYS A 223 26.54 -2.44 -9.76
C CYS A 223 27.60 -3.45 -9.30
N ASP A 224 27.65 -3.77 -8.00
CA ASP A 224 28.67 -4.66 -7.42
C ASP A 224 28.67 -6.08 -8.00
N THR A 225 27.50 -6.54 -8.45
CA THR A 225 27.36 -7.85 -9.11
C THR A 225 28.07 -7.96 -10.47
N GLN A 226 28.59 -6.86 -11.03
CA GLN A 226 29.38 -6.89 -12.28
C GLN A 226 30.88 -7.06 -12.07
N HIS A 227 31.39 -6.90 -10.85
CA HIS A 227 32.84 -6.94 -10.55
C HIS A 227 33.30 -8.25 -9.87
N LYS A 228 32.40 -9.21 -9.67
CA LYS A 228 32.71 -10.52 -9.05
C LYS A 228 32.84 -11.67 -10.05
N GLU A 229 32.81 -11.39 -11.35
CA GLU A 229 33.10 -12.34 -12.43
C GLU A 229 34.36 -11.90 -13.19
#